data_AF-A0A8S0ULZ0-F1
#
_entry.id   AF-A0A8S0ULZ0-F1
#
_cell.length_a   1.000
_cell.length_b   1.000
_cell.length_c   1.000
_cell.angle_alpha   90.00
_cell.angle_beta   90.00
_cell.angle_gamma   90.00
#
_symmetry.space_group_name_H-M   'P 1'
#
loop_
_entity.id
_entity.type
_entity.pdbx_description
1 polymer ?
#
loop_
_entity_poly.entity_id
_entity_poly.type
_entity_poly.pdbx_seq_one_letter_code
_entity_poly.pdbx_strand_id
1 'polypeptide(L)'
;MARILGLELRKKGLVEENDHLLKEKAPAKHFRDNSRSAMSYMRGDLLSKTRKLVKGLAKSEPVWLKAMEKAPPATFPRAENKLKPISLPEDVYISKFFQKHPDSKHEDPIKISGFDPPPARVFGWRVLELKEQGVSEEEAMAVADMEYRAERKAKKKAYARLKQIAKLQGNKPPPNPYPSAIKEIQAEERKFVHDRFHDPRILGIVQKLKEERAAFLQDRSGSGRF
;
A
#
# COMPACT_ATOMS: atom_id res chain seq x y z
N MET A 1 -24.00 -25.07 18.79
CA MET A 1 -24.36 -24.01 19.76
C MET A 1 -23.19 -23.48 20.59
N ALA A 2 -22.11 -24.24 20.84
CA ALA A 2 -20.95 -23.77 21.61
C ALA A 2 -20.08 -22.67 20.95
N ARG A 3 -20.21 -22.43 19.64
CA ARG A 3 -19.47 -21.34 18.94
C ARG A 3 -20.10 -19.95 19.09
N ILE A 4 -21.39 -19.87 19.44
CA ILE A 4 -22.10 -18.58 19.56
C ILE A 4 -21.86 -17.96 20.95
N LEU A 5 -21.79 -18.78 22.01
CA LEU A 5 -21.48 -18.30 23.36
C LEU A 5 -20.04 -17.78 23.53
N GLY A 6 -19.09 -18.28 22.73
CA GLY A 6 -17.68 -17.83 22.78
C GLY A 6 -17.43 -16.44 22.18
N LEU A 7 -18.37 -15.91 21.39
CA LEU A 7 -18.30 -14.56 20.80
C LEU A 7 -19.01 -13.52 21.67
N GLU A 8 -20.01 -13.93 22.45
CA GLU A 8 -20.78 -13.03 23.32
C GLU A 8 -20.01 -12.64 24.60
N LEU A 9 -19.17 -13.54 25.12
CA LEU A 9 -18.33 -13.27 26.31
C LEU A 9 -17.14 -12.33 26.00
N ARG A 10 -16.74 -12.22 24.73
CA ARG A 10 -15.64 -11.35 24.30
C ARG A 10 -16.04 -9.87 24.16
N LYS A 11 -17.34 -9.57 24.07
CA LYS A 11 -17.89 -8.21 24.00
C LYS A 11 -18.11 -7.53 25.36
N LYS A 12 -18.05 -8.28 26.48
CA LYS A 12 -18.28 -7.74 27.83
C LYS A 12 -17.01 -7.48 28.65
N GLY A 13 -15.83 -7.56 28.03
CA GLY A 13 -14.57 -7.12 28.66
C GLY A 13 -14.18 -7.85 29.95
N LEU A 14 -14.57 -9.13 30.11
CA LEU A 14 -14.36 -9.91 31.34
C LEU A 14 -13.57 -11.21 31.11
N VAL A 15 -12.54 -11.17 30.26
CA VAL A 15 -11.53 -12.24 30.22
C VAL A 15 -10.15 -11.60 30.06
N GLU A 16 -9.44 -11.45 31.17
CA GLU A 16 -7.98 -11.29 31.16
C GLU A 16 -7.36 -12.64 30.76
N GLU A 17 -6.74 -12.69 29.58
CA GLU A 17 -5.93 -13.82 29.14
C GLU A 17 -4.59 -13.82 29.89
N ASN A 18 -4.57 -14.52 31.02
CA ASN A 18 -3.35 -15.04 31.63
C ASN A 18 -2.84 -16.23 30.81
N ASP A 19 -2.06 -15.96 29.77
CA ASP A 19 -1.33 -16.99 29.00
C ASP A 19 0.15 -17.08 29.42
N HIS A 20 0.38 -17.00 30.73
CA HIS A 20 1.64 -17.42 31.34
C HIS A 20 1.44 -18.78 32.03
N LEU A 21 2.32 -19.73 31.69
CA LEU A 21 2.45 -21.11 32.21
C LEU A 21 1.54 -22.18 31.58
N LEU A 22 2.07 -22.84 30.54
CA LEU A 22 2.45 -24.27 30.58
C LEU A 22 2.88 -24.75 29.20
N LYS A 23 4.17 -24.60 28.87
CA LYS A 23 4.90 -25.48 27.93
C LYS A 23 6.33 -25.67 28.42
N GLU A 24 6.50 -26.53 29.43
CA GLU A 24 7.73 -27.28 29.57
C GLU A 24 7.90 -28.17 28.33
N LYS A 25 8.86 -27.82 27.46
CA LYS A 25 9.44 -28.78 26.52
C LYS A 25 10.94 -28.84 26.80
N ALA A 26 11.36 -30.07 27.09
CA ALA A 26 12.69 -30.50 27.47
C ALA A 26 13.83 -29.83 26.67
N PRO A 27 15.02 -29.65 27.28
CA PRO A 27 16.17 -29.10 26.60
C PRO A 27 16.56 -30.01 25.43
N ALA A 28 16.49 -29.46 24.22
CA ALA A 28 17.09 -30.07 23.05
C ALA A 28 18.58 -30.23 23.33
N LYS A 29 18.99 -31.47 23.61
CA LYS A 29 20.39 -31.86 23.75
C LYS A 29 21.12 -31.35 22.51
N HIS A 30 22.03 -30.40 22.69
CA HIS A 30 23.03 -30.07 21.69
C HIS A 30 23.84 -31.32 21.41
N PHE A 31 23.42 -32.08 20.39
CA PHE A 31 24.29 -33.04 19.74
C PHE A 31 25.41 -32.22 19.11
N ARG A 32 26.52 -32.07 19.84
CA ARG A 32 27.78 -31.56 19.30
C ARG A 32 28.22 -32.59 18.27
N ASP A 33 27.80 -32.38 17.03
CA ASP A 33 28.40 -33.05 15.89
C ASP A 33 29.87 -32.65 15.85
N ASN A 34 30.71 -33.59 16.25
CA ASN A 34 32.16 -33.53 16.27
C ASN A 34 32.74 -33.73 14.84
N SER A 35 32.02 -33.28 13.82
CA SER A 35 32.36 -33.40 12.39
C SER A 35 32.79 -32.06 11.75
N ARG A 36 33.14 -31.06 12.56
CA ARG A 36 33.59 -29.72 12.09
C ARG A 36 35.06 -29.65 11.64
N SER A 37 35.72 -30.77 11.36
CA SER A 37 37.09 -30.78 10.83
C SER A 37 37.17 -31.11 9.32
N ALA A 38 36.08 -31.51 8.68
CA ALA A 38 36.09 -31.81 7.26
C ALA A 38 35.77 -30.56 6.42
N MET A 39 36.81 -30.01 5.75
CA MET A 39 36.80 -28.99 4.68
C MET A 39 36.82 -27.51 5.10
N SER A 40 37.80 -27.16 5.94
CA SER A 40 38.15 -25.78 6.33
C SER A 40 38.53 -24.86 5.15
N TYR A 41 38.97 -25.41 4.01
CA TYR A 41 39.30 -24.64 2.80
C TYR A 41 38.08 -24.03 2.09
N MET A 42 36.86 -24.51 2.39
CA MET A 42 35.62 -24.02 1.79
C MET A 42 34.89 -22.96 2.64
N ARG A 43 35.35 -22.67 3.86
CA ARG A 43 34.80 -21.59 4.70
C ARG A 43 35.62 -20.31 4.61
N GLY A 44 34.94 -19.16 4.55
CA GLY A 44 35.55 -17.83 4.48
C GLY A 44 35.07 -16.99 3.28
N ASP A 45 35.53 -15.74 3.24
CA ASP A 45 35.30 -14.78 2.15
C ASP A 45 35.99 -15.23 0.84
N LEU A 46 35.44 -14.81 -0.30
CA LEU A 46 35.95 -15.10 -1.64
C LEU A 46 37.41 -14.70 -1.79
N LEU A 47 37.79 -13.51 -1.33
CA LEU A 47 39.16 -12.99 -1.42
C LEU A 47 40.16 -13.88 -0.67
N SER A 48 39.79 -14.30 0.54
CA SER A 48 40.61 -15.20 1.36
C SER A 48 40.75 -16.59 0.74
N LYS A 49 39.71 -17.07 0.05
CA LYS A 49 39.71 -18.37 -0.63
C LYS A 49 40.57 -18.38 -1.90
N THR A 50 40.38 -17.40 -2.77
CA THR A 50 41.15 -17.32 -4.03
C THR A 50 42.62 -17.09 -3.76
N ARG A 51 42.96 -16.26 -2.77
CA ARG A 51 44.35 -16.11 -2.30
C ARG A 51 44.97 -17.45 -1.90
N LYS A 52 44.26 -18.29 -1.14
CA LYS A 52 44.77 -19.62 -0.73
C LYS A 52 44.96 -20.56 -1.92
N LEU A 53 44.04 -20.55 -2.88
CA LEU A 53 44.12 -21.41 -4.08
C LEU A 53 45.23 -21.01 -5.04
N VAL A 54 45.43 -19.70 -5.23
CA VAL A 54 46.52 -19.17 -6.07
C VAL A 54 47.87 -19.41 -5.40
N LYS A 55 47.99 -19.19 -4.07
CA LYS A 55 49.20 -19.51 -3.31
C LYS A 55 49.55 -21.01 -3.31
N GLY A 56 48.53 -21.86 -3.28
CA GLY A 56 48.69 -23.32 -3.36
C GLY A 56 48.91 -23.85 -4.78
N LEU A 57 49.07 -22.98 -5.78
CA LEU A 57 49.24 -23.32 -7.21
C LEU A 57 48.09 -24.19 -7.77
N ALA A 58 46.96 -24.25 -7.08
CA ALA A 58 45.80 -25.02 -7.49
C ALA A 58 44.98 -24.30 -8.57
N LYS A 59 45.13 -22.97 -8.68
CA LYS A 59 44.52 -22.12 -9.71
C LYS A 59 45.48 -21.02 -10.15
N SER A 60 45.39 -20.61 -11.41
CA SER A 60 46.08 -19.42 -11.91
C SER A 60 45.53 -18.15 -11.25
N GLU A 61 46.37 -17.12 -11.14
CA GLU A 61 45.98 -15.82 -10.59
C GLU A 61 44.90 -15.18 -11.48
N PRO A 62 43.68 -14.94 -10.96
CA PRO A 62 42.65 -14.29 -11.75
C PRO A 62 42.93 -12.79 -11.84
N VAL A 63 42.63 -12.19 -12.99
CA VAL A 63 42.91 -10.77 -13.31
C VAL A 63 42.36 -9.80 -12.25
N TRP A 64 41.22 -10.15 -11.65
CA TRP A 64 40.56 -9.32 -10.64
C TRP A 64 41.17 -9.39 -9.24
N LEU A 65 42.08 -10.34 -8.94
CA LEU A 65 42.60 -10.54 -7.58
C LEU A 65 43.34 -9.30 -7.07
N LYS A 66 44.27 -8.76 -7.86
CA LYS A 66 45.05 -7.57 -7.50
C LYS A 66 44.16 -6.34 -7.26
N ALA A 67 43.10 -6.18 -8.05
CA ALA A 67 42.15 -5.09 -7.88
C ALA A 67 41.35 -5.25 -6.57
N MET A 68 40.89 -6.46 -6.27
CA MET A 68 40.10 -6.75 -5.06
C MET A 68 40.97 -6.74 -3.78
N GLU A 69 42.26 -7.04 -3.87
CA GLU A 69 43.20 -6.87 -2.75
C GLU A 69 43.51 -5.40 -2.47
N LYS A 70 43.60 -4.59 -3.52
CA LYS A 70 43.81 -3.14 -3.41
C LYS A 70 42.57 -2.43 -2.86
N ALA A 71 41.38 -2.90 -3.23
CA ALA A 71 40.10 -2.34 -2.81
C ALA A 71 39.12 -3.47 -2.42
N PRO A 72 39.24 -4.01 -1.19
CA PRO A 72 38.32 -5.03 -0.71
C PRO A 72 36.90 -4.44 -0.56
N PRO A 73 35.85 -5.25 -0.70
CA PRO A 73 34.48 -4.79 -0.48
C PRO A 73 34.31 -4.29 0.95
N ALA A 74 33.50 -3.24 1.13
CA ALA A 74 33.23 -2.67 2.45
C ALA A 74 32.54 -3.71 3.36
N THR A 75 33.07 -3.91 4.56
CA THR A 75 32.48 -4.79 5.57
C THR A 75 31.73 -3.98 6.60
N PHE A 76 30.43 -4.24 6.74
CA PHE A 76 29.62 -3.65 7.80
C PHE A 76 29.65 -4.55 9.05
N PRO A 77 29.56 -3.98 10.26
CA PRO A 77 29.39 -4.78 11.47
C PRO A 77 28.14 -5.66 11.31
N ARG A 78 28.24 -6.90 11.75
CA ARG A 78 27.11 -7.83 11.69
C ARG A 78 25.98 -7.26 12.54
N ALA A 79 24.83 -7.00 11.94
CA ALA A 79 23.66 -6.56 12.67
C ALA A 79 23.20 -7.68 13.61
N GLU A 80 23.40 -7.50 14.92
CA GLU A 80 22.95 -8.45 15.95
C GLU A 80 21.46 -8.29 16.26
N ASN A 81 20.91 -7.10 15.99
CA ASN A 81 19.56 -6.70 16.35
C ASN A 81 18.62 -6.65 15.15
N LYS A 82 17.32 -6.80 15.43
CA LYS A 82 16.24 -6.55 14.46
C LYS A 82 16.30 -5.09 14.00
N LEU A 83 16.08 -4.87 12.70
CA LEU A 83 16.01 -3.52 12.11
C LEU A 83 14.88 -2.72 12.78
N LYS A 84 15.17 -1.48 13.18
CA LYS A 84 14.18 -0.57 13.75
C LYS A 84 13.39 0.08 12.62
N PRO A 85 12.05 0.20 12.73
CA PRO A 85 11.25 0.95 11.76
C PRO A 85 11.64 2.43 11.82
N ILE A 86 11.75 3.06 10.65
CA ILE A 86 11.96 4.51 10.53
C ILE A 86 10.60 5.19 10.71
N SER A 87 10.51 6.12 11.65
CA SER A 87 9.34 6.96 11.89
C SER A 87 9.75 8.42 11.88
N LEU A 88 8.98 9.26 11.21
CA LEU A 88 9.17 10.70 11.16
C LEU A 88 8.22 11.41 12.15
N PRO A 89 8.59 12.58 12.69
CA PRO A 89 7.75 13.30 13.65
C PRO A 89 6.40 13.74 13.04
N GLU A 90 6.33 13.95 11.73
CA GLU A 90 5.08 14.30 11.03
C GLU A 90 4.11 13.12 10.82
N ASP A 91 4.58 11.87 10.95
CA ASP A 91 3.77 10.68 10.61
C ASP A 91 2.49 10.59 11.44
N VAL A 92 2.54 11.06 12.69
CA VAL A 92 1.38 11.14 13.58
C VAL A 92 0.31 12.04 12.98
N TYR A 93 0.70 13.21 12.47
CA TYR A 93 -0.24 14.19 11.90
C TYR A 93 -0.74 13.78 10.51
N ILE A 94 0.09 13.10 9.72
CA ILE A 94 -0.32 12.51 8.44
C ILE A 94 -1.46 11.50 8.68
N SER A 95 -1.34 10.67 9.72
CA SER A 95 -2.39 9.69 10.07
C SER A 95 -3.71 10.39 10.46
N LYS A 96 -3.64 11.44 11.28
CA LYS A 96 -4.80 12.27 11.67
C LYS A 96 -5.42 12.99 10.46
N PHE A 97 -4.59 13.47 9.53
CA PHE A 97 -5.05 14.11 8.31
C PHE A 97 -5.89 13.16 7.45
N PHE A 98 -5.43 11.93 7.23
CA PHE A 98 -6.18 10.95 6.44
C PHE A 98 -7.44 10.43 7.13
N GLN A 99 -7.50 10.46 8.47
CA GLN A 99 -8.73 10.20 9.20
C GLN A 99 -9.77 11.30 8.96
N LYS A 100 -9.33 12.56 8.89
CA LYS A 100 -10.20 13.72 8.65
C LYS A 100 -10.59 13.91 7.18
N HIS A 101 -9.69 13.56 6.25
CA HIS A 101 -9.83 13.74 4.80
C HIS A 101 -9.56 12.43 4.05
N PRO A 102 -10.47 11.43 4.10
CA PRO A 102 -10.26 10.14 3.45
C PRO A 102 -10.11 10.26 1.92
N ASP A 103 -10.83 11.20 1.31
CA ASP A 103 -10.83 11.41 -0.15
C ASP A 103 -9.47 11.85 -0.70
N SER A 104 -8.63 12.49 0.14
CA SER A 104 -7.30 12.97 -0.27
C SER A 104 -6.37 11.84 -0.71
N LYS A 105 -6.60 10.60 -0.26
CA LYS A 105 -5.83 9.42 -0.70
C LYS A 105 -5.93 9.20 -2.22
N HIS A 106 -7.08 9.51 -2.81
CA HIS A 106 -7.33 9.32 -4.24
C HIS A 106 -7.08 10.61 -5.02
N GLU A 107 -7.47 11.74 -4.44
CA GLU A 107 -7.38 13.04 -5.09
C GLU A 107 -5.95 13.59 -5.18
N ASP A 108 -5.12 13.32 -4.17
CA ASP A 108 -3.74 13.83 -4.07
C ASP A 108 -2.72 12.68 -3.98
N PRO A 109 -2.57 11.87 -5.05
CA PRO A 109 -1.68 10.71 -5.02
C PRO A 109 -0.20 11.12 -4.93
N ILE A 110 0.59 10.30 -4.23
CA ILE A 110 2.03 10.50 -4.10
C ILE A 110 2.69 10.27 -5.46
N LYS A 111 3.21 11.35 -6.06
CA LYS A 111 3.98 11.29 -7.29
C LYS A 111 5.44 11.01 -6.95
N ILE A 112 5.92 9.79 -7.21
CA ILE A 112 7.31 9.40 -6.92
C ILE A 112 8.32 10.26 -7.69
N SER A 113 7.95 10.72 -8.90
CA SER A 113 8.76 11.61 -9.74
C SER A 113 8.55 13.10 -9.45
N GLY A 114 7.63 13.45 -8.54
CA GLY A 114 7.33 14.83 -8.20
C GLY A 114 8.27 15.37 -7.11
N PHE A 115 8.65 16.64 -7.22
CA PHE A 115 9.36 17.35 -6.16
C PHE A 115 8.41 17.91 -5.09
N ASP A 116 7.15 18.11 -5.46
CA ASP A 116 6.17 18.68 -4.55
C ASP A 116 5.71 17.66 -3.51
N PRO A 117 5.76 17.99 -2.20
CA PRO A 117 5.28 17.10 -1.16
C PRO A 117 3.75 16.92 -1.27
N PRO A 118 3.22 15.73 -0.91
CA PRO A 118 1.78 15.52 -0.87
C PRO A 118 1.13 16.41 0.20
N PRO A 119 -0.14 16.84 0.04
CA PRO A 119 -0.80 17.74 0.98
C PRO A 119 -0.82 17.24 2.43
N ALA A 120 -0.90 15.92 2.64
CA ALA A 120 -0.82 15.33 3.97
C ALA A 120 0.52 15.62 4.66
N ARG A 121 1.63 15.63 3.91
CA ARG A 121 2.96 15.94 4.44
C ARG A 121 3.10 17.44 4.70
N VAL A 122 2.60 18.30 3.80
CA VAL A 122 2.57 19.76 4.01
C VAL A 122 1.79 20.09 5.29
N PHE A 123 0.65 19.44 5.51
CA PHE A 123 -0.13 19.58 6.74
C PHE A 123 0.70 19.19 7.98
N GLY A 124 1.38 18.04 7.94
CA GLY A 124 2.21 17.59 9.06
C GLY A 124 3.35 18.55 9.38
N TRP A 125 4.06 19.05 8.36
CA TRP A 125 5.12 20.05 8.54
C TRP A 125 4.59 21.37 9.08
N ARG A 126 3.43 21.82 8.60
CA ARG A 126 2.81 23.06 9.08
C ARG A 126 2.44 22.98 10.56
N VAL A 127 1.92 21.83 11.01
CA VAL A 127 1.63 21.61 12.43
C VAL A 127 2.90 21.63 13.27
N LEU A 128 3.97 21.00 12.80
CA LEU A 128 5.26 21.00 13.49
C LEU A 128 5.87 22.40 13.57
N GLU A 129 5.81 23.18 12.48
CA GLU A 129 6.28 24.57 12.43
C GLU A 129 5.53 25.46 13.44
N LEU A 130 4.20 25.37 13.49
CA LEU A 130 3.40 26.14 14.44
C LEU A 130 3.67 25.72 15.90
N LYS A 131 3.91 24.43 16.12
CA LYS A 131 4.29 23.91 17.44
C LYS A 131 5.67 24.39 17.88
N GLU A 132 6.61 24.52 16.95
CA GLU A 132 7.93 25.12 17.21
C GLU A 132 7.81 26.61 17.61
N GLN A 133 6.81 27.32 17.06
CA GLN A 133 6.47 28.69 17.45
C GLN A 133 5.74 28.80 18.80
N GLY A 134 5.45 27.67 19.47
CA GLY A 134 4.79 27.63 20.77
C GLY A 134 3.25 27.58 20.73
N VAL A 135 2.65 27.35 19.56
CA VAL A 135 1.20 27.17 19.42
C VAL A 135 0.80 25.79 19.97
N SER A 136 -0.38 25.71 20.58
CA SER A 136 -0.92 24.42 21.04
C SER A 136 -1.17 23.47 19.86
N GLU A 137 -1.07 22.15 20.10
CA GLU A 137 -1.20 21.16 19.02
C GLU A 137 -2.58 21.21 18.33
N GLU A 138 -3.64 21.45 19.10
CA GLU A 138 -5.00 21.51 18.59
C GLU A 138 -5.23 22.74 17.70
N GLU A 139 -4.74 23.90 18.13
CA GLU A 139 -4.80 25.14 17.36
C GLU A 139 -3.93 25.04 16.10
N ALA A 140 -2.72 24.49 16.22
CA ALA A 140 -1.83 24.26 15.08
C ALA A 140 -2.50 23.36 14.02
N MET A 141 -3.15 22.27 14.44
CA MET A 141 -3.91 21.39 13.56
C MET A 141 -5.12 22.10 12.92
N ALA A 142 -5.79 22.98 13.65
CA ALA A 142 -6.93 23.74 13.13
C ALA A 142 -6.50 24.75 12.07
N VAL A 143 -5.39 25.46 12.30
CA VAL A 143 -4.81 26.41 11.33
C VAL A 143 -4.36 25.69 10.06
N ALA A 144 -3.61 24.58 10.20
CA ALA A 144 -3.16 23.79 9.06
C ALA A 144 -4.34 23.21 8.24
N ASP A 145 -5.44 22.81 8.90
CA ASP A 145 -6.64 22.33 8.21
C ASP A 145 -7.38 23.45 7.47
N MET A 146 -7.42 24.64 8.06
CA MET A 146 -7.98 25.82 7.41
C MET A 146 -7.18 26.20 6.15
N GLU A 147 -5.84 26.20 6.22
CA GLU A 147 -4.95 26.45 5.09
C GLU A 147 -5.19 25.42 3.97
N TYR A 148 -5.21 24.13 4.29
CA TYR A 148 -5.51 23.07 3.33
C TYR A 148 -6.88 23.24 2.66
N ARG A 149 -7.93 23.56 3.42
CA ARG A 149 -9.28 23.81 2.87
C ARG A 149 -9.30 25.04 1.98
N ALA A 150 -8.56 26.09 2.33
CA ALA A 150 -8.46 27.31 1.53
C ALA A 150 -7.80 27.03 0.18
N GLU A 151 -6.69 26.30 0.17
CA GLU A 151 -6.01 25.88 -1.07
C GLU A 151 -6.92 25.05 -1.97
N ARG A 152 -7.64 24.08 -1.40
CA ARG A 152 -8.62 23.27 -2.15
C ARG A 152 -9.71 24.13 -2.77
N LYS A 153 -10.27 25.08 -2.01
CA LYS A 153 -11.28 26.02 -2.51
C LYS A 153 -10.71 26.90 -3.63
N ALA A 154 -9.48 27.38 -3.49
CA ALA A 154 -8.81 28.18 -4.51
C ALA A 154 -8.58 27.38 -5.81
N LYS A 155 -8.08 26.15 -5.72
CA LYS A 155 -7.90 25.25 -6.87
C LYS A 155 -9.22 24.94 -7.57
N LYS A 156 -10.31 24.71 -6.83
CA LYS A 156 -11.65 24.52 -7.40
C LYS A 156 -12.16 25.78 -8.12
N LYS A 157 -11.97 26.97 -7.55
CA LYS A 157 -12.34 28.25 -8.20
C LYS A 157 -11.52 28.50 -9.47
N ALA A 158 -10.21 28.25 -9.43
CA ALA A 158 -9.32 28.36 -10.58
C ALA A 158 -9.77 27.42 -11.72
N TYR A 159 -10.06 26.16 -11.40
CA TYR A 159 -10.59 25.20 -12.36
C TYR A 159 -11.94 25.63 -12.95
N ALA A 160 -12.87 26.14 -12.13
CA ALA A 160 -14.15 26.64 -12.63
C ALA A 160 -13.96 27.79 -13.64
N ARG A 161 -13.04 28.71 -13.37
CA ARG A 161 -12.68 29.80 -14.28
C ARG A 161 -12.06 29.28 -15.57
N LEU A 162 -11.10 28.36 -15.48
CA LEU A 162 -10.48 27.73 -16.66
C LEU A 162 -11.50 26.98 -17.52
N LYS A 163 -12.46 26.29 -16.88
CA LYS A 163 -13.55 25.59 -17.57
C LYS A 163 -14.45 26.56 -18.34
N GLN A 164 -14.77 27.72 -17.76
CA GLN A 164 -15.55 28.77 -18.43
C GLN A 164 -14.81 29.31 -19.66
N ILE A 165 -13.51 29.61 -19.51
CA ILE A 165 -12.66 30.08 -20.61
C ILE A 165 -12.59 29.03 -21.73
N ALA A 166 -12.34 27.77 -21.39
CA ALA A 166 -12.29 26.68 -22.38
C ALA A 166 -13.61 26.56 -23.17
N LYS A 167 -14.75 26.67 -22.48
CA LYS A 167 -16.08 26.66 -23.13
C LYS A 167 -16.26 27.82 -24.11
N LEU A 168 -15.84 29.04 -23.73
CA LEU A 168 -15.91 30.22 -24.60
C LEU A 168 -15.00 30.09 -25.82
N GLN A 169 -13.85 29.43 -25.67
CA GLN A 169 -12.90 29.18 -26.75
C GLN A 169 -13.26 27.97 -27.64
N GLY A 170 -14.29 27.20 -27.29
CA GLY A 170 -14.63 25.94 -27.98
C GLY A 170 -13.65 24.80 -27.72
N ASN A 171 -12.74 24.95 -26.76
CA ASN A 171 -11.73 23.96 -26.40
C ASN A 171 -12.26 22.97 -25.34
N LYS A 172 -11.65 21.79 -25.28
CA LYS A 172 -11.92 20.84 -24.19
C LYS A 172 -11.45 21.43 -22.86
N PRO A 173 -12.24 21.29 -21.77
CA PRO A 173 -11.83 21.80 -20.47
C PRO A 173 -10.59 21.04 -19.96
N PRO A 174 -9.75 21.69 -19.13
CA PRO A 174 -8.61 21.01 -18.53
C PRO A 174 -9.07 19.84 -17.65
N PRO A 175 -8.16 18.92 -17.29
CA PRO A 175 -8.45 17.87 -16.32
C PRO A 175 -8.93 18.44 -14.99
N ASN A 176 -9.87 17.75 -14.34
CA ASN A 176 -10.38 18.14 -13.03
C ASN A 176 -9.26 17.97 -11.98
N PRO A 177 -8.93 19.00 -11.19
CA PRO A 177 -7.88 18.91 -10.16
C PRO A 177 -8.23 17.93 -9.02
N TYR A 178 -9.51 17.64 -8.80
CA TYR A 178 -9.97 16.74 -7.75
C TYR A 178 -10.95 15.72 -8.34
N PRO A 179 -10.45 14.67 -9.01
CA PRO A 179 -11.30 13.61 -9.52
C PRO A 179 -11.84 12.79 -8.35
N SER A 180 -13.16 12.64 -8.30
CA SER A 180 -13.76 11.70 -7.36
C SER A 180 -13.61 10.29 -7.91
N ALA A 181 -13.09 9.36 -7.11
CA ALA A 181 -12.92 7.95 -7.50
C ALA A 181 -14.19 7.35 -8.13
N ILE A 182 -15.36 7.69 -7.59
CA ILE A 182 -16.67 7.24 -8.13
C ILE A 182 -16.88 7.72 -9.58
N LYS A 183 -16.49 8.96 -9.93
CA LYS A 183 -16.66 9.48 -11.29
C LYS A 183 -15.67 8.88 -12.27
N GLU A 184 -14.50 8.47 -11.82
CA GLU A 184 -13.53 7.75 -12.67
C GLU A 184 -14.09 6.37 -13.00
N ILE A 185 -14.51 5.62 -11.98
CA ILE A 185 -15.17 4.31 -12.17
C ILE A 185 -16.40 4.45 -13.06
N GLN A 186 -17.27 5.42 -12.80
CA GLN A 186 -18.46 5.66 -13.63
C GLN A 186 -18.10 6.06 -15.06
N ALA A 187 -17.00 6.78 -15.29
CA ALA A 187 -16.57 7.15 -16.63
C ALA A 187 -16.08 5.92 -17.42
N GLU A 188 -15.36 5.01 -16.76
CA GLU A 188 -14.96 3.72 -17.32
C GLU A 188 -16.18 2.83 -17.60
N GLU A 189 -17.11 2.74 -16.65
CA GLU A 189 -18.33 1.92 -16.76
C GLU A 189 -19.34 2.47 -17.77
N ARG A 190 -19.37 3.79 -18.00
CA ARG A 190 -20.36 4.44 -18.88
C ARG A 190 -20.39 3.83 -20.27
N LYS A 191 -19.25 3.39 -20.80
CA LYS A 191 -19.19 2.70 -22.09
C LYS A 191 -19.98 1.39 -22.04
N PHE A 192 -19.68 0.54 -21.06
CA PHE A 192 -20.36 -0.74 -20.91
C PHE A 192 -21.84 -0.59 -20.56
N VAL A 193 -22.22 0.43 -19.78
CA VAL A 193 -23.62 0.74 -19.49
C VAL A 193 -24.34 1.17 -20.76
N HIS A 194 -23.74 2.03 -21.58
CA HIS A 194 -24.32 2.45 -22.86
C HIS A 194 -24.50 1.24 -23.80
N ASP A 195 -23.47 0.41 -23.93
CA ASP A 195 -23.49 -0.77 -24.81
C ASP A 195 -24.59 -1.77 -24.38
N ARG A 196 -24.91 -1.91 -23.09
CA ARG A 196 -26.02 -2.78 -22.62
C ARG A 196 -27.38 -2.43 -23.21
N PHE A 197 -27.63 -1.16 -23.50
CA PHE A 197 -28.91 -0.69 -24.02
C PHE A 197 -28.90 -0.44 -25.52
N HIS A 198 -27.72 -0.24 -26.13
CA HIS A 198 -27.59 0.19 -27.52
C HIS A 198 -26.85 -0.80 -28.42
N ASP A 199 -26.13 -1.78 -27.88
CA ASP A 199 -25.50 -2.83 -28.70
C ASP A 199 -26.57 -3.82 -29.18
N PRO A 200 -26.77 -3.96 -30.51
CA PRO A 200 -27.75 -4.90 -31.06
C PRO A 200 -27.47 -6.36 -30.67
N ARG A 201 -26.21 -6.72 -30.41
CA ARG A 201 -25.84 -8.08 -29.97
C ARG A 201 -26.35 -8.36 -28.56
N ILE A 202 -26.18 -7.40 -27.65
CA ILE A 202 -26.64 -7.52 -26.25
C ILE A 202 -28.17 -7.53 -26.21
N LEU A 203 -28.82 -6.65 -26.97
CA LEU A 203 -30.28 -6.64 -27.09
C LEU A 203 -30.82 -7.98 -27.62
N GLY A 204 -30.17 -8.55 -28.64
CA GLY A 204 -30.53 -9.87 -29.17
C GLY A 204 -30.42 -10.99 -28.12
N ILE A 205 -29.38 -10.96 -27.28
CA ILE A 205 -29.22 -11.91 -26.16
C ILE A 205 -30.33 -11.72 -25.12
N VAL A 206 -30.64 -10.48 -24.74
CA VAL A 206 -31.70 -10.16 -23.77
C VAL A 206 -33.07 -10.60 -24.28
N GLN A 207 -33.32 -10.46 -25.58
CA GLN A 207 -34.57 -10.89 -26.20
C GLN A 207 -34.73 -12.41 -26.17
N LYS A 208 -33.68 -13.16 -26.53
CA LYS A 208 -33.65 -14.63 -26.39
C LYS A 208 -33.91 -15.09 -24.94
N LEU A 209 -33.26 -14.44 -23.96
CA LEU A 209 -33.48 -14.70 -22.54
C LEU A 209 -34.93 -14.44 -22.10
N LYS A 210 -35.60 -13.43 -22.66
CA LYS A 210 -37.02 -13.16 -22.39
C LYS A 210 -37.92 -14.24 -22.99
N GLU A 211 -37.63 -14.68 -24.21
CA GLU A 211 -38.35 -15.75 -24.90
C GLU A 211 -38.22 -17.10 -24.16
N GLU A 212 -37.00 -17.48 -23.77
CA GLU A 212 -36.73 -18.69 -22.96
C GLU A 212 -37.46 -18.64 -21.60
N ARG A 213 -37.46 -17.48 -20.94
CA ARG A 213 -38.18 -17.30 -19.67
C ARG A 213 -39.70 -17.39 -19.84
N ALA A 214 -40.24 -16.88 -20.95
CA ALA A 214 -41.66 -16.98 -21.25
C ALA A 214 -42.08 -18.43 -21.55
N ALA A 215 -41.27 -19.16 -22.34
CA ALA A 215 -41.48 -20.58 -22.62
C ALA A 215 -41.45 -21.42 -21.32
N PHE A 216 -40.45 -21.19 -20.46
CA PHE A 216 -40.35 -21.88 -19.16
C PHE A 216 -41.58 -21.63 -18.25
N LEU A 217 -42.13 -20.42 -18.26
CA LEU A 217 -43.34 -20.10 -17.50
C LEU A 217 -44.61 -20.74 -18.09
N GLN A 218 -44.71 -20.83 -19.42
CA GLN A 218 -45.81 -21.55 -20.08
C GLN A 218 -45.78 -23.05 -19.76
N ASP A 219 -44.61 -23.69 -19.84
CA ASP A 219 -44.44 -25.11 -19.49
C ASP A 219 -44.81 -25.38 -18.02
N ARG A 220 -44.43 -24.48 -17.11
CA ARG A 220 -44.76 -24.58 -15.68
C ARG A 220 -46.24 -24.32 -15.38
N SER A 221 -46.94 -23.56 -16.22
CA SER A 221 -48.39 -23.35 -16.12
C SER A 221 -49.21 -24.48 -16.75
N GLY A 222 -48.62 -25.25 -17.68
CA GLY A 222 -49.23 -26.42 -18.32
C GLY A 222 -49.18 -27.71 -17.49
N SER A 223 -48.24 -27.83 -16.55
CA SER A 223 -48.06 -29.05 -15.74
C SER A 223 -48.98 -29.16 -14.51
N GLY A 224 -50.06 -28.36 -14.45
CA GLY A 224 -51.01 -28.31 -13.33
C GLY A 224 -52.44 -28.74 -13.69
N ARG A 225 -52.64 -29.47 -14.79
CA ARG A 225 -53.92 -30.09 -15.14
C ARG A 225 -53.74 -31.59 -15.33
N PHE A 226 -53.83 -32.33 -14.24
CA PHE A 226 -54.25 -33.73 -14.19
C PHE A 226 -55.15 -33.89 -12.97
#